data_AF-A0A016WAA5-F1
#
_entry.id   AF-A0A016WAA5-F1
#
_cell.length_a   1.000
_cell.length_b   1.000
_cell.length_c   1.000
_cell.angle_alpha   90.00
_cell.angle_beta   90.00
_cell.angle_gamma   90.00
#
_symmetry.space_group_name_H-M   'P 1'
#
loop_
_entity.id
_entity.type
_entity.pdbx_description
1 polymer ?
#
loop_
_entity_poly.entity_id
_entity_poly.type
_entity_poly.pdbx_seq_one_letter_code
_entity_poly.pdbx_strand_id
1 'polypeptide(L)'
;MKYLKLTNRTDEEIFLCEENAYLTATQVSYIKQDAHRAYEKQARYQEEIFLRTKRRIVRLRTAVWNVSRQNWGWHGDDFVGVFERISRGAACFANFSIRHESISLVMDTHPAYSEEKRASQLYFLIDPEAQRAAPKRFKSIGDVKRYYGDHVNEVLKEVHDIGETVEKMLRLFLPSTYQEVVLADVIRMDRIVELMTQVNYNLDLNYAQRLAFEEVEHLLPFQYETGRLQRRAWAEKMQSKRMRHFFEDDFFEGWYQPIAHDLEHSLYNAILEIEREYWPRFQSYVQKGTAMKTGALLFFDDVTDAHEDNFREIITDMYNCLAGDVKKVASETLKDFKRLYRELQSSYTNLFKKELAEYLEKFKFGSEFVSENFAMVNVFLHQMHLERWSQDRTYGFWSLACDIGGALDLFLGASMLTIIEIVYLCYHYRICEKLFKRTTDSFQEW
;
A
#
# COMPACT_ATOMS: atom_id res chain seq x y z
N MET A 1 -42.35 9.07 7.99
CA MET A 1 -41.37 10.05 7.46
C MET A 1 -42.12 11.33 7.10
N LYS A 2 -41.90 12.42 7.87
CA LYS A 2 -42.37 13.84 7.80
C LYS A 2 -42.53 14.32 9.26
N TYR A 3 -41.87 15.34 9.83
CA TYR A 3 -40.86 16.31 9.42
C TYR A 3 -40.00 16.64 10.65
N LEU A 4 -38.67 16.73 10.50
CA LEU A 4 -37.77 17.46 11.40
C LEU A 4 -37.82 18.94 11.00
N LYS A 5 -38.10 19.85 11.93
CA LYS A 5 -37.93 21.29 11.72
C LYS A 5 -36.64 21.72 12.38
N LEU A 6 -35.63 22.03 11.56
CA LEU A 6 -34.37 22.64 12.00
C LEU A 6 -34.63 24.04 12.52
N THR A 7 -34.31 24.29 13.78
CA THR A 7 -34.07 25.63 14.32
C THR A 7 -32.65 25.71 14.83
N ASN A 8 -31.88 26.54 14.15
CA ASN A 8 -30.46 26.76 14.35
C ASN A 8 -30.21 27.59 15.62
N ARG A 9 -29.42 27.06 16.56
CA ARG A 9 -28.61 27.86 17.51
C ARG A 9 -27.51 26.98 18.13
N THR A 10 -26.30 27.15 17.60
CA THR A 10 -24.99 27.00 18.26
C THR A 10 -24.81 25.82 19.23
N ASP A 11 -24.15 24.79 18.69
CA ASP A 11 -23.21 23.84 19.30
C ASP A 11 -23.65 22.73 20.26
N GLU A 12 -24.95 22.55 20.55
CA GLU A 12 -25.44 21.26 21.08
C GLU A 12 -26.77 20.88 20.41
N GLU A 13 -26.76 19.84 19.57
CA GLU A 13 -27.97 19.26 18.98
C GLU A 13 -28.76 18.49 20.05
N ILE A 14 -29.59 19.21 20.83
CA ILE A 14 -30.57 18.58 21.71
C ILE A 14 -31.81 18.24 20.87
N PHE A 15 -31.94 16.97 20.50
CA PHE A 15 -33.14 16.43 19.87
C PHE A 15 -34.28 16.39 20.90
N LEU A 16 -35.19 17.36 20.86
CA LEU A 16 -36.45 17.30 21.60
C LEU A 16 -37.38 16.28 20.93
N CYS A 17 -37.47 15.09 21.51
CA CYS A 17 -38.53 14.14 21.18
C CYS A 17 -39.89 14.76 21.55
N GLU A 18 -40.91 14.59 20.70
CA GLU A 18 -42.30 14.81 21.12
C GLU A 18 -42.55 14.01 22.40
N GLU A 19 -43.10 14.70 23.41
CA GLU A 19 -43.39 14.14 24.72
C GLU A 19 -44.16 12.81 24.58
N ASN A 20 -43.57 11.73 25.10
CA ASN A 20 -44.20 10.43 25.33
C ASN A 20 -44.41 9.50 24.13
N ALA A 21 -43.50 9.47 23.15
CA ALA A 21 -43.46 8.34 22.21
C ALA A 21 -42.74 7.13 22.83
N TYR A 22 -43.47 6.27 23.56
CA TYR A 22 -42.95 4.95 23.93
C TYR A 22 -42.70 4.13 22.67
N LEU A 23 -41.45 3.73 22.42
CA LEU A 23 -41.16 2.74 21.39
C LEU A 23 -41.91 1.45 21.72
N THR A 24 -42.73 1.00 20.80
CA THR A 24 -43.43 -0.28 20.93
C THR A 24 -42.41 -1.42 20.97
N ALA A 25 -42.73 -2.54 21.63
CA ALA A 25 -41.83 -3.70 21.72
C ALA A 25 -41.38 -4.20 20.33
N THR A 26 -42.24 -4.06 19.32
CA THR A 26 -41.92 -4.35 17.92
C THR A 26 -40.88 -3.38 17.37
N GLN A 27 -41.03 -2.07 17.58
CA GLN A 27 -40.04 -1.06 17.18
C GLN A 27 -38.67 -1.28 17.84
N VAL A 28 -38.64 -1.60 19.14
CA VAL A 28 -37.38 -1.92 19.84
C VAL A 28 -36.73 -3.19 19.27
N SER A 29 -37.53 -4.21 18.94
CA SER A 29 -37.02 -5.42 18.30
C SER A 29 -36.42 -5.15 16.92
N TYR A 30 -37.06 -4.30 16.10
CA TYR A 30 -36.53 -3.90 14.79
C TYR A 30 -35.21 -3.12 14.93
N ILE A 31 -35.15 -2.16 15.85
CA ILE A 31 -33.93 -1.38 16.10
C ILE A 31 -32.78 -2.30 16.54
N LYS A 32 -33.04 -3.26 17.44
CA LYS A 32 -32.03 -4.25 17.84
C LYS A 32 -31.55 -5.10 16.67
N GLN A 33 -32.46 -5.55 15.82
CA GLN A 33 -32.12 -6.37 14.65
C GLN A 33 -31.31 -5.58 13.62
N ASP A 34 -31.67 -4.33 13.36
CA ASP A 34 -30.96 -3.46 12.42
C ASP A 34 -29.57 -3.06 12.94
N ALA A 35 -29.46 -2.76 14.23
CA ALA A 35 -28.16 -2.51 14.88
C ALA A 35 -27.26 -3.74 14.83
N HIS A 36 -27.81 -4.93 15.09
CA HIS A 36 -27.08 -6.18 14.97
C HIS A 36 -26.61 -6.44 13.53
N ARG A 37 -27.48 -6.25 12.53
CA ARG A 37 -27.13 -6.39 11.11
C ARG A 37 -26.05 -5.38 10.67
N ALA A 38 -26.13 -4.14 11.13
CA ALA A 38 -25.12 -3.12 10.85
C ALA A 38 -23.76 -3.50 11.44
N TYR A 39 -23.76 -4.02 12.67
CA TYR A 39 -22.57 -4.54 13.33
C TYR A 39 -21.96 -5.73 12.60
N GLU A 40 -22.76 -6.74 12.24
CA GLU A 40 -22.29 -7.90 11.47
C GLU A 40 -21.71 -7.49 10.11
N LYS A 41 -22.34 -6.53 9.42
CA LYS A 41 -21.86 -6.01 8.14
C LYS A 41 -20.50 -5.34 8.31
N GLN A 42 -20.33 -4.53 9.35
CA GLN A 42 -19.06 -3.87 9.65
C GLN A 42 -17.98 -4.89 10.05
N ALA A 43 -18.32 -5.90 10.86
CA ALA A 43 -17.40 -6.96 11.26
C ALA A 43 -16.89 -7.77 10.05
N ARG A 44 -17.79 -8.17 9.15
CA ARG A 44 -17.43 -8.84 7.88
C ARG A 44 -16.53 -7.97 7.02
N TYR A 45 -16.84 -6.68 6.93
CA TYR A 45 -16.08 -5.73 6.14
C TYR A 45 -14.64 -5.55 6.67
N GLN A 46 -14.48 -5.45 7.99
CA GLN A 46 -13.16 -5.39 8.64
C GLN A 46 -12.36 -6.68 8.42
N GLU A 47 -13.03 -7.84 8.47
CA GLU A 47 -12.39 -9.14 8.20
C GLU A 47 -11.93 -9.26 6.74
N GLU A 48 -12.71 -8.74 5.79
CA GLU A 48 -12.36 -8.74 4.37
C GLU A 48 -11.10 -7.89 4.10
N ILE A 49 -11.09 -6.64 4.58
CA ILE A 49 -9.90 -5.78 4.46
C ILE A 49 -8.71 -6.46 5.12
N PHE A 50 -8.93 -7.11 6.25
CA PHE A 50 -7.89 -7.82 6.97
C PHE A 50 -7.27 -8.97 6.14
N LEU A 51 -8.08 -9.87 5.58
CA LEU A 51 -7.61 -10.97 4.72
C LEU A 51 -6.93 -10.46 3.45
N ARG A 52 -7.43 -9.36 2.88
CA ARG A 52 -6.83 -8.69 1.71
C ARG A 52 -5.47 -8.07 2.06
N THR A 53 -5.36 -7.41 3.22
CA THR A 53 -4.10 -6.88 3.75
C THR A 53 -3.07 -7.98 3.96
N LYS A 54 -3.46 -9.12 4.58
CA LYS A 54 -2.58 -10.28 4.78
C LYS A 54 -2.04 -10.81 3.45
N ARG A 55 -2.90 -11.00 2.45
CA ARG A 55 -2.48 -11.44 1.11
C ARG A 55 -1.48 -10.48 0.46
N ARG A 56 -1.64 -9.17 0.67
CA ARG A 56 -0.73 -8.17 0.10
C ARG A 56 0.60 -8.06 0.84
N ILE A 57 0.61 -8.23 2.16
CA ILE A 57 1.86 -8.36 2.94
C ILE A 57 2.66 -9.57 2.44
N VAL A 58 2.00 -10.72 2.25
CA VAL A 58 2.65 -11.92 1.69
C VAL A 58 3.23 -11.63 0.31
N ARG A 59 2.46 -11.00 -0.60
CA ARG A 59 2.95 -10.61 -1.94
C ARG A 59 4.18 -9.71 -1.88
N LEU A 60 4.18 -8.71 -1.00
CA LEU A 60 5.33 -7.82 -0.83
C LEU A 60 6.54 -8.59 -0.30
N ARG A 61 6.38 -9.43 0.73
CA ARG A 61 7.47 -10.28 1.23
C ARG A 61 8.03 -11.20 0.15
N THR A 62 7.18 -11.77 -0.69
CA THR A 62 7.62 -12.58 -1.83
C THR A 62 8.40 -11.76 -2.86
N ALA A 63 7.96 -10.54 -3.18
CA ALA A 63 8.68 -9.67 -4.11
C ALA A 63 10.08 -9.29 -3.56
N VAL A 64 10.14 -8.98 -2.27
CA VAL A 64 11.39 -8.69 -1.55
C VAL A 64 12.32 -9.89 -1.54
N TRP A 65 11.79 -11.07 -1.24
CA TRP A 65 12.55 -12.31 -1.27
C TRP A 65 13.05 -12.65 -2.68
N ASN A 66 12.26 -12.40 -3.73
CA ASN A 66 12.69 -12.59 -5.11
C ASN A 66 13.87 -11.69 -5.49
N VAL A 67 13.91 -10.45 -4.99
CA VAL A 67 15.03 -9.51 -5.17
C VAL A 67 16.30 -10.06 -4.49
N SER A 68 16.19 -10.44 -3.22
CA SER A 68 17.31 -11.00 -2.45
C SER A 68 17.82 -12.32 -3.04
N ARG A 69 16.92 -13.23 -3.43
CA ARG A 69 17.29 -14.51 -4.07
C ARG A 69 18.07 -14.34 -5.37
N GLN A 70 17.80 -13.26 -6.11
CA GLN A 70 18.51 -12.95 -7.34
C GLN A 70 19.80 -12.14 -7.09
N ASN A 71 20.21 -11.97 -5.84
CA ASN A 71 21.34 -11.19 -5.37
C ASN A 71 21.31 -9.71 -5.81
N TRP A 72 20.11 -9.17 -6.05
CA TRP A 72 19.95 -7.74 -6.33
C TRP A 72 19.95 -6.90 -5.06
N GLY A 73 19.83 -7.56 -3.90
CA GLY A 73 20.27 -7.11 -2.58
C GLY A 73 19.85 -5.72 -2.12
N TRP A 74 20.30 -5.37 -0.92
CA TRP A 74 20.39 -3.98 -0.44
C TRP A 74 21.54 -3.79 0.55
N HIS A 75 22.40 -4.80 0.67
CA HIS A 75 23.63 -4.84 1.44
C HIS A 75 24.81 -5.15 0.52
N GLY A 76 26.03 -4.84 0.96
CA GLY A 76 27.23 -5.26 0.23
C GLY A 76 27.36 -6.78 0.09
N ASP A 77 26.85 -7.53 1.06
CA ASP A 77 27.01 -9.00 1.11
C ASP A 77 26.00 -9.76 0.23
N ASP A 78 24.85 -9.13 -0.08
CA ASP A 78 23.77 -9.75 -0.87
C ASP A 78 23.57 -9.09 -2.25
N PHE A 79 24.34 -8.05 -2.55
CA PHE A 79 24.36 -7.37 -3.84
C PHE A 79 25.50 -7.89 -4.71
N VAL A 80 25.14 -8.40 -5.88
CA VAL A 80 26.09 -8.70 -6.96
C VAL A 80 25.89 -7.65 -8.06
N GLY A 81 26.94 -6.85 -8.28
CA GLY A 81 26.96 -5.77 -9.27
C GLY A 81 26.89 -6.23 -10.72
N VAL A 82 26.71 -5.28 -11.64
CA VAL A 82 26.52 -5.57 -13.08
C VAL A 82 27.76 -6.25 -13.67
N PHE A 83 28.96 -5.75 -13.35
CA PHE A 83 30.22 -6.32 -13.82
C PHE A 83 30.35 -7.81 -13.50
N GLU A 84 30.12 -8.17 -12.24
CA GLU A 84 30.24 -9.56 -11.78
C GLU A 84 29.16 -10.47 -12.41
N ARG A 85 27.95 -9.95 -12.66
CA ARG A 85 26.90 -10.70 -13.36
C ARG A 85 27.28 -10.99 -14.81
N ILE A 86 27.81 -10.01 -15.52
CA ILE A 86 28.25 -10.20 -16.90
C ILE A 86 29.43 -11.16 -16.95
N SER A 87 30.38 -11.03 -16.01
CA SER A 87 31.51 -11.96 -15.88
C SER A 87 31.05 -13.41 -15.65
N ARG A 88 30.05 -13.64 -14.79
CA ARG A 88 29.48 -14.97 -14.57
C ARG A 88 28.64 -15.48 -15.75
N GLY A 89 27.98 -14.57 -16.48
CA GLY A 89 27.06 -14.91 -17.57
C GLY A 89 27.71 -15.08 -18.94
N ALA A 90 28.88 -14.47 -19.16
CA ALA A 90 29.59 -14.48 -20.45
C ALA A 90 31.07 -14.86 -20.23
N ALA A 91 31.44 -16.08 -20.62
CA ALA A 91 32.81 -16.59 -20.47
C ALA A 91 33.85 -15.77 -21.25
N CYS A 92 33.44 -15.23 -22.41
CA CYS A 92 34.30 -14.36 -23.22
C CYS A 92 34.70 -13.07 -22.50
N PHE A 93 33.84 -12.57 -21.60
CA PHE A 93 34.04 -11.35 -20.83
C PHE A 93 34.96 -11.59 -19.65
N ALA A 94 34.70 -12.64 -18.85
CA ALA A 94 35.52 -12.99 -17.69
C ALA A 94 36.99 -13.22 -18.05
N ASN A 95 37.24 -13.90 -19.17
CA ASN A 95 38.59 -14.26 -19.59
C ASN A 95 39.19 -13.26 -20.59
N PHE A 96 38.57 -12.11 -20.84
CA PHE A 96 39.03 -11.16 -21.86
C PHE A 96 40.42 -10.61 -21.54
N SER A 97 40.61 -10.07 -20.33
CA SER A 97 41.89 -9.49 -19.89
C SER A 97 43.03 -10.52 -19.88
N ILE A 98 42.73 -11.78 -19.52
CA ILE A 98 43.70 -12.88 -19.51
C ILE A 98 44.12 -13.26 -20.94
N ARG A 99 43.16 -13.29 -21.88
CA ARG A 99 43.45 -13.62 -23.29
C ARG A 99 44.24 -12.52 -23.98
N HIS A 100 44.04 -11.27 -23.60
CA HIS A 100 44.59 -10.09 -24.26
C HIS A 100 45.41 -9.19 -23.31
N GLU A 101 46.26 -9.79 -22.49
CA GLU A 101 47.05 -9.12 -21.43
C GLU A 101 47.93 -7.97 -21.99
N SER A 102 48.52 -8.17 -23.16
CA SER A 102 49.43 -7.20 -23.80
C SER A 102 48.75 -5.86 -24.09
N ILE A 103 47.48 -5.87 -24.52
CA ILE A 103 46.72 -4.64 -24.78
C ILE A 103 46.16 -4.05 -23.49
N SER A 104 45.73 -4.90 -22.53
CA SER A 104 45.29 -4.40 -21.21
C SER A 104 46.35 -3.51 -20.57
N LEU A 105 47.63 -3.90 -20.67
CA LEU A 105 48.76 -3.18 -20.09
C LEU A 105 49.12 -1.88 -20.84
N VAL A 106 49.02 -1.88 -22.18
CA VAL A 106 49.19 -0.66 -23.00
C VAL A 106 48.10 0.37 -22.69
N MET A 107 46.89 -0.10 -22.43
CA MET A 107 45.77 0.76 -22.09
C MET A 107 45.83 1.30 -20.66
N ASP A 108 46.24 0.52 -19.68
CA ASP A 108 46.36 1.04 -18.32
C ASP A 108 47.43 2.13 -18.21
N THR A 109 48.42 2.12 -19.10
CA THR A 109 49.56 3.03 -19.06
C THR A 109 49.39 4.32 -19.87
N HIS A 110 48.43 4.39 -20.83
CA HIS A 110 48.17 5.52 -21.75
C HIS A 110 49.41 6.43 -21.95
N PRO A 111 50.50 5.93 -22.58
CA PRO A 111 51.72 6.70 -22.66
C PRO A 111 51.48 8.01 -23.38
N ALA A 112 51.71 9.13 -22.69
CA ALA A 112 51.59 10.46 -23.29
C ALA A 112 52.68 10.61 -24.36
N TYR A 113 52.30 10.48 -25.64
CA TYR A 113 53.23 10.62 -26.74
C TYR A 113 53.65 12.07 -26.97
N SER A 114 54.94 12.28 -27.25
CA SER A 114 55.43 13.58 -27.70
C SER A 114 54.79 13.97 -29.03
N GLU A 115 54.67 15.28 -29.28
CA GLU A 115 54.12 15.79 -30.54
C GLU A 115 54.90 15.27 -31.76
N GLU A 116 56.22 15.14 -31.62
CA GLU A 116 57.11 14.58 -32.63
C GLU A 116 56.79 13.11 -32.93
N LYS A 117 56.51 12.29 -31.90
CA LYS A 117 56.13 10.89 -32.10
C LYS A 117 54.78 10.78 -32.79
N ARG A 118 53.80 11.60 -32.40
CA ARG A 118 52.48 11.65 -33.06
C ARG A 118 52.58 12.08 -34.53
N ALA A 119 53.44 13.06 -34.83
CA ALA A 119 53.71 13.51 -36.19
C ALA A 119 54.39 12.42 -37.03
N SER A 120 55.33 11.67 -36.45
CA SER A 120 56.01 10.55 -37.13
C SER A 120 55.07 9.38 -37.39
N GLN A 121 54.19 9.03 -36.44
CA GLN A 121 53.14 8.01 -36.62
C GLN A 121 52.16 8.41 -37.74
N LEU A 122 51.70 9.65 -37.74
CA LEU A 122 50.83 10.17 -38.79
C LEU A 122 51.51 10.19 -40.16
N TYR A 123 52.80 10.54 -40.21
CA TYR A 123 53.59 10.47 -41.43
C TYR A 123 53.68 9.04 -41.97
N PHE A 124 53.89 8.05 -41.09
CA PHE A 124 53.92 6.64 -41.47
C PHE A 124 52.60 6.16 -42.08
N LEU A 125 51.46 6.58 -41.53
CA LEU A 125 50.14 6.19 -42.06
C LEU A 125 49.84 6.78 -43.44
N ILE A 126 50.42 7.94 -43.77
CA ILE A 126 50.22 8.60 -45.07
C ILE A 126 51.20 8.04 -46.11
N ASP A 127 52.48 7.94 -45.77
CA ASP A 127 53.55 7.57 -46.69
C ASP A 127 54.62 6.73 -45.95
N PRO A 128 54.39 5.40 -45.85
CA PRO A 128 55.28 4.52 -45.11
C PRO A 128 56.70 4.49 -45.68
N GLU A 129 56.85 4.57 -47.01
CA GLU A 129 58.14 4.50 -47.67
C GLU A 129 58.97 5.75 -47.39
N ALA A 130 58.36 6.94 -47.51
CA ALA A 130 59.05 8.19 -47.22
C ALA A 130 59.34 8.36 -45.72
N GLN A 131 58.46 7.88 -44.84
CA GLN A 131 58.71 7.87 -43.39
C GLN A 131 59.89 6.98 -43.03
N ARG A 132 60.01 5.77 -43.62
CA ARG A 132 61.17 4.88 -43.39
C ARG A 132 62.48 5.49 -43.85
N ALA A 133 62.45 6.26 -44.95
CA ALA A 133 63.63 6.97 -45.45
C ALA A 133 64.03 8.16 -44.55
N ALA A 134 63.05 8.86 -43.97
CA ALA A 134 63.28 10.06 -43.16
C ALA A 134 62.33 10.16 -41.94
N PRO A 135 62.54 9.35 -40.89
CA PRO A 135 61.56 9.18 -39.79
C PRO A 135 61.38 10.43 -38.91
N LYS A 136 62.38 11.32 -38.88
CA LYS A 136 62.38 12.59 -38.12
C LYS A 136 62.16 13.83 -39.00
N ARG A 137 61.59 13.66 -40.19
CA ARG A 137 61.37 14.76 -41.15
C ARG A 137 60.44 15.85 -40.59
N PHE A 138 59.42 15.45 -39.85
CA PHE A 138 58.40 16.35 -39.30
C PHE A 138 58.44 16.32 -37.77
N LYS A 139 58.38 17.50 -37.14
CA LYS A 139 58.39 17.64 -35.67
C LYS A 139 57.01 17.85 -35.08
N SER A 140 56.06 18.31 -35.91
CA SER A 140 54.68 18.57 -35.51
C SER A 140 53.70 18.05 -36.54
N ILE A 141 52.47 17.76 -36.11
CA ILE A 141 51.34 17.43 -37.00
C ILE A 141 51.08 18.58 -37.98
N GLY A 142 51.34 19.83 -37.57
CA GLY A 142 51.22 21.01 -38.43
C GLY A 142 52.17 20.96 -39.63
N ASP A 143 53.39 20.45 -39.46
CA ASP A 143 54.35 20.32 -40.56
C ASP A 143 53.92 19.27 -41.58
N VAL A 144 53.37 18.14 -41.09
CA VAL A 144 52.80 17.08 -41.95
C VAL A 144 51.63 17.67 -42.76
N LYS A 145 50.74 18.43 -42.11
CA LYS A 145 49.58 19.09 -42.75
C LYS A 145 49.99 20.11 -43.82
N ARG A 146 51.08 20.86 -43.60
CA ARG A 146 51.61 21.79 -44.61
C ARG A 146 52.10 21.08 -45.87
N TYR A 147 52.59 19.85 -45.73
CA TYR A 147 53.16 19.09 -46.85
C TYR A 147 52.12 18.22 -47.58
N TYR A 148 51.31 17.47 -46.85
CA TYR A 148 50.32 16.52 -47.40
C TYR A 148 48.90 17.10 -47.52
N GLY A 149 48.67 18.34 -47.07
CA GLY A 149 47.41 19.05 -47.27
C GLY A 149 46.22 18.40 -46.56
N ASP A 150 45.08 18.35 -47.25
CA ASP A 150 43.81 17.90 -46.66
C ASP A 150 43.73 16.40 -46.39
N HIS A 151 44.55 15.60 -47.07
CA HIS A 151 44.64 14.16 -46.82
C HIS A 151 45.04 13.84 -45.37
N VAL A 152 45.80 14.72 -44.73
CA VAL A 152 46.15 14.60 -43.31
C VAL A 152 44.91 14.64 -42.41
N ASN A 153 43.91 15.45 -42.75
CA ASN A 153 42.68 15.53 -41.96
C ASN A 153 41.85 14.24 -42.07
N GLU A 154 41.88 13.58 -43.23
CA GLU A 154 41.20 12.29 -43.45
C GLU A 154 41.84 11.18 -42.59
N VAL A 155 43.16 11.08 -42.58
CA VAL A 155 43.90 10.10 -41.78
C VAL A 155 43.76 10.40 -40.29
N LEU A 156 43.80 11.67 -39.88
CA LEU A 156 43.54 12.05 -38.47
C LEU A 156 42.14 11.65 -38.02
N LYS A 157 41.14 11.81 -38.90
CA LYS A 157 39.78 11.36 -38.60
C LYS A 157 39.71 9.85 -38.46
N GLU A 158 40.37 9.09 -39.33
CA GLU A 158 40.45 7.64 -39.23
C GLU A 158 41.11 7.18 -37.91
N VAL A 159 42.25 7.77 -37.56
CA VAL A 159 42.96 7.49 -36.30
C VAL A 159 42.03 7.74 -35.10
N HIS A 160 41.29 8.84 -35.13
CA HIS A 160 40.34 9.19 -34.08
C HIS A 160 39.17 8.20 -34.01
N ASP A 161 38.52 7.92 -35.14
CA ASP A 161 37.37 7.00 -35.20
C ASP A 161 37.76 5.59 -34.74
N ILE A 162 38.94 5.10 -35.11
CA ILE A 162 39.47 3.79 -34.66
C ILE A 162 39.76 3.82 -33.16
N GLY A 163 40.52 4.82 -32.68
CA GLY A 163 40.86 4.95 -31.27
C GLY A 163 39.62 5.03 -30.37
N GLU A 164 38.65 5.85 -30.75
CA GLU A 164 37.39 6.01 -30.01
C GLU A 164 36.56 4.72 -29.99
N THR A 165 36.50 4.00 -31.12
CA THR A 165 35.80 2.70 -31.22
C THR A 165 36.39 1.70 -30.23
N VAL A 166 37.71 1.58 -30.21
CA VAL A 166 38.44 0.64 -29.36
C VAL A 166 38.27 1.02 -27.88
N GLU A 167 38.45 2.30 -27.55
CA GLU A 167 38.28 2.83 -26.20
C GLU A 167 36.86 2.61 -25.65
N LYS A 168 35.82 2.89 -26.47
CA LYS A 168 34.41 2.67 -26.10
C LYS A 168 34.12 1.21 -25.79
N MET A 169 34.64 0.28 -26.59
CA MET A 169 34.48 -1.15 -26.31
C MET A 169 35.19 -1.56 -25.02
N LEU A 170 36.42 -1.10 -24.80
CA LEU A 170 37.25 -1.49 -23.66
C LEU A 170 36.75 -0.97 -22.33
N ARG A 171 36.16 0.23 -22.31
CA ARG A 171 35.49 0.75 -21.10
C ARG A 171 34.45 -0.23 -20.56
N LEU A 172 33.76 -0.98 -21.41
CA LEU A 172 32.77 -1.97 -20.96
C LEU A 172 33.38 -3.17 -20.22
N PHE A 173 34.68 -3.43 -20.40
CA PHE A 173 35.40 -4.50 -19.70
C PHE A 173 36.07 -4.01 -18.40
N LEU A 174 35.97 -2.72 -18.07
CA LEU A 174 36.55 -2.17 -16.85
C LEU A 174 35.54 -2.23 -15.69
N PRO A 175 35.92 -2.75 -14.51
CA PRO A 175 35.06 -2.74 -13.33
C PRO A 175 34.59 -1.34 -12.94
N SER A 176 35.48 -0.33 -13.11
CA SER A 176 35.21 1.07 -12.79
C SER A 176 34.08 1.73 -13.58
N THR A 177 33.61 1.09 -14.66
CA THR A 177 32.47 1.56 -15.45
C THR A 177 31.13 1.28 -14.78
N TYR A 178 31.11 0.37 -13.80
CA TYR A 178 29.92 -0.07 -13.10
C TYR A 178 30.01 0.26 -11.61
N GLN A 179 28.86 0.46 -10.99
CA GLN A 179 28.77 0.67 -9.57
C GLN A 179 28.83 -0.66 -8.80
N GLU A 180 29.75 -0.74 -7.85
CA GLU A 180 29.99 -1.96 -7.07
C GLU A 180 29.12 -2.06 -5.81
N VAL A 181 28.55 -0.94 -5.34
CA VAL A 181 27.86 -0.87 -4.03
C VAL A 181 26.54 -0.09 -4.10
N VAL A 182 25.52 -0.62 -3.45
CA VAL A 182 24.22 0.02 -3.23
C VAL A 182 24.32 1.06 -2.11
N LEU A 183 23.58 2.16 -2.20
CA LEU A 183 23.61 3.20 -1.17
C LEU A 183 23.12 2.68 0.19
N ALA A 184 23.74 3.18 1.28
CA ALA A 184 23.45 2.73 2.64
C ALA A 184 22.00 2.96 3.10
N ASP A 185 21.28 3.89 2.47
CA ASP A 185 19.90 4.20 2.81
C ASP A 185 18.92 3.04 2.54
N VAL A 186 19.31 2.10 1.68
CA VAL A 186 18.50 0.94 1.29
C VAL A 186 18.43 -0.13 2.39
N ILE A 187 19.35 -0.11 3.37
CA ILE A 187 19.35 -0.99 4.56
C ILE A 187 18.05 -0.86 5.38
N ARG A 188 17.35 0.28 5.27
CA ARG A 188 16.04 0.50 5.92
C ARG A 188 15.01 -0.56 5.52
N MET A 189 15.18 -1.22 4.37
CA MET A 189 14.29 -2.27 3.88
C MET A 189 14.14 -3.42 4.88
N ASP A 190 15.20 -3.81 5.58
CA ASP A 190 15.15 -4.87 6.60
C ASP A 190 14.17 -4.54 7.72
N ARG A 191 14.20 -3.29 8.19
CA ARG A 191 13.28 -2.83 9.23
C ARG A 191 11.84 -2.87 8.76
N ILE A 192 11.59 -2.60 7.47
CA ILE A 192 10.25 -2.66 6.87
C ILE A 192 9.77 -4.12 6.84
N VAL A 193 10.64 -5.04 6.41
CA VAL A 193 10.35 -6.48 6.36
C VAL A 193 10.14 -7.06 7.76
N GLU A 194 10.94 -6.63 8.74
CA GLU A 194 10.82 -7.02 10.14
C GLU A 194 9.46 -6.59 10.70
N LEU A 195 9.07 -5.32 10.51
CA LEU A 195 7.77 -4.80 10.95
C LEU A 195 6.58 -5.51 10.28
N MET A 196 6.73 -6.01 9.05
CA MET A 196 5.71 -6.84 8.39
C MET A 196 5.65 -8.25 8.98
N THR A 197 6.79 -8.79 9.39
CA THR A 197 6.88 -10.13 9.96
C THR A 197 6.29 -10.18 11.38
N GLN A 198 6.52 -9.13 12.18
CA GLN A 198 5.91 -8.96 13.51
C GLN A 198 4.37 -9.01 13.47
N VAL A 199 3.74 -8.45 12.43
CA VAL A 199 2.27 -8.50 12.26
C VAL A 199 1.78 -9.92 12.03
N ASN A 200 2.51 -10.73 11.27
CA ASN A 200 2.12 -12.11 10.98
C ASN A 200 2.22 -13.02 12.22
N TYR A 201 3.22 -12.83 13.09
CA TYR A 201 3.37 -13.60 14.33
C TYR A 201 2.27 -13.27 15.37
N ASN A 202 1.94 -12.00 15.55
CA ASN A 202 0.83 -11.58 16.44
C ASN A 202 -0.56 -12.01 15.90
N LEU A 203 -0.61 -12.46 14.65
CA LEU A 203 -1.80 -12.89 13.95
C LEU A 203 -2.15 -14.35 14.21
N ASP A 204 -1.15 -15.22 14.23
CA ASP A 204 -1.34 -16.65 14.49
C ASP A 204 -1.76 -16.88 15.96
N LEU A 205 -1.26 -16.05 16.88
CA LEU A 205 -1.71 -15.99 18.29
C LEU A 205 -3.19 -15.57 18.44
N ASN A 206 -3.67 -14.63 17.62
CA ASN A 206 -5.05 -14.15 17.66
C ASN A 206 -6.05 -15.13 17.01
N TYR A 207 -5.62 -15.98 16.08
CA TYR A 207 -6.47 -17.00 15.47
C TYR A 207 -6.84 -18.10 16.47
N ALA A 208 -5.90 -18.49 17.35
CA ALA A 208 -6.18 -19.39 18.48
C ALA A 208 -7.20 -18.79 19.45
N GLN A 209 -7.18 -17.47 19.67
CA GLN A 209 -8.18 -16.75 20.48
C GLN A 209 -9.54 -16.61 19.78
N ARG A 210 -9.60 -16.65 18.43
CA ARG A 210 -10.87 -16.65 17.67
C ARG A 210 -11.68 -17.93 17.85
N LEU A 211 -11.03 -19.07 18.08
CA LEU A 211 -11.73 -20.33 18.40
C LEU A 211 -12.47 -20.26 19.75
N ALA A 212 -12.08 -19.35 20.64
CA ALA A 212 -12.79 -19.05 21.89
C ALA A 212 -13.90 -17.98 21.73
N PHE A 213 -14.08 -17.42 20.53
CA PHE A 213 -14.95 -16.25 20.28
C PHE A 213 -16.38 -16.63 19.87
N GLU A 214 -16.68 -17.91 19.62
CA GLU A 214 -18.05 -18.38 19.37
C GLU A 214 -18.96 -18.24 20.61
N GLU A 215 -18.40 -18.02 21.81
CA GLU A 215 -19.17 -17.90 23.06
C GLU A 215 -19.44 -16.45 23.54
N VAL A 216 -18.90 -15.41 22.90
CA VAL A 216 -18.86 -14.07 23.51
C VAL A 216 -19.33 -12.95 22.57
N GLU A 217 -20.64 -12.93 22.36
CA GLU A 217 -21.36 -11.98 21.50
C GLU A 217 -21.62 -10.60 22.16
N HIS A 218 -21.25 -10.42 23.45
CA HIS A 218 -21.67 -9.25 24.25
C HIS A 218 -20.59 -8.20 24.51
N LEU A 219 -19.37 -8.34 23.98
CA LEU A 219 -18.26 -7.50 24.42
C LEU A 219 -17.73 -6.55 23.32
N LEU A 220 -18.50 -5.51 23.02
CA LEU A 220 -17.99 -4.28 22.40
C LEU A 220 -16.74 -3.71 23.13
N PRO A 221 -16.65 -3.72 24.47
CA PRO A 221 -15.45 -3.29 25.20
C PRO A 221 -14.26 -4.26 25.08
N PHE A 222 -14.50 -5.56 25.00
CA PHE A 222 -13.41 -6.54 24.87
C PHE A 222 -12.72 -6.45 23.50
N GLN A 223 -13.46 -6.09 22.44
CA GLN A 223 -12.85 -5.81 21.14
C GLN A 223 -11.96 -4.54 21.14
N TYR A 224 -12.23 -3.61 22.06
CA TYR A 224 -11.39 -2.43 22.29
C TYR A 224 -10.10 -2.81 23.03
N GLU A 225 -10.17 -3.73 23.99
CA GLU A 225 -9.04 -4.12 24.85
C GLU A 225 -8.13 -5.21 24.25
N THR A 226 -8.60 -6.07 23.34
CA THR A 226 -7.89 -7.33 22.99
C THR A 226 -6.99 -7.32 21.75
N GLY A 227 -6.74 -6.18 21.07
CA GLY A 227 -5.69 -6.12 20.02
C GLY A 227 -6.03 -5.38 18.72
N ARG A 228 -7.17 -4.70 18.64
CA ARG A 228 -7.47 -3.77 17.55
C ARG A 228 -6.56 -2.52 17.57
N LEU A 229 -6.21 -2.03 18.76
CA LEU A 229 -5.30 -0.90 18.99
C LEU A 229 -3.88 -1.14 18.43
N GLN A 230 -3.34 -2.36 18.56
CA GLN A 230 -2.00 -2.69 18.03
C GLN A 230 -1.96 -2.72 16.49
N ARG A 231 -3.04 -3.17 15.84
CA ARG A 231 -3.12 -3.21 14.37
C ARG A 231 -3.26 -1.83 13.75
N ARG A 232 -4.04 -0.96 14.39
CA ARG A 232 -4.12 0.46 14.02
C ARG A 232 -2.77 1.15 14.21
N ALA A 233 -2.12 0.96 15.36
CA ALA A 233 -0.81 1.52 15.63
C ALA A 233 0.25 1.05 14.60
N TRP A 234 0.20 -0.21 14.18
CA TRP A 234 1.03 -0.70 13.07
C TRP A 234 0.70 0.01 11.75
N ALA A 235 -0.58 0.11 11.37
CA ALA A 235 -0.99 0.75 10.13
C ALA A 235 -0.61 2.24 10.10
N GLU A 236 -0.76 2.96 11.22
CA GLU A 236 -0.34 4.35 11.40
C GLU A 236 1.20 4.48 11.30
N LYS A 237 1.95 3.57 11.92
CA LYS A 237 3.42 3.53 11.82
C LYS A 237 3.87 3.28 10.38
N MET A 238 3.20 2.39 9.65
CA MET A 238 3.46 2.11 8.24
C MET A 238 3.05 3.25 7.30
N GLN A 239 2.09 4.09 7.69
CA GLN A 239 1.65 5.29 6.96
C GLN A 239 2.40 6.57 7.36
N SER A 240 3.37 6.45 8.27
CA SER A 240 4.23 7.57 8.66
C SER A 240 4.95 8.19 7.45
N LYS A 241 5.25 9.49 7.53
CA LYS A 241 5.93 10.22 6.45
C LYS A 241 7.23 9.53 6.01
N ARG A 242 8.01 9.05 6.98
CA ARG A 242 9.29 8.34 6.76
C ARG A 242 9.13 7.04 5.96
N MET A 243 8.03 6.31 6.13
CA MET A 243 7.75 5.07 5.40
C MET A 243 7.24 5.34 3.99
N ARG A 244 6.42 6.39 3.81
CA ARG A 244 5.92 6.77 2.48
C ARG A 244 7.02 7.27 1.56
N HIS A 245 7.90 8.12 2.05
CA HIS A 245 8.99 8.71 1.26
C HIS A 245 10.07 7.70 0.91
N PHE A 246 10.29 6.67 1.75
CA PHE A 246 11.33 5.68 1.53
C PHE A 246 11.27 5.02 0.14
N PHE A 247 10.09 4.63 -0.35
CA PHE A 247 10.00 3.96 -1.66
C PHE A 247 9.94 4.92 -2.86
N GLU A 248 9.54 6.17 -2.64
CA GLU A 248 9.40 7.16 -3.71
C GLU A 248 10.74 7.78 -4.07
N ASP A 249 11.54 8.10 -3.04
CA ASP A 249 12.79 8.85 -3.20
C ASP A 249 13.98 7.95 -2.83
N ASP A 250 14.16 7.61 -1.55
CA ASP A 250 15.36 6.89 -1.05
C ASP A 250 15.62 5.56 -1.78
N PHE A 251 14.59 4.75 -2.01
CA PHE A 251 14.71 3.43 -2.64
C PHE A 251 14.87 3.55 -4.16
N PHE A 252 14.18 4.51 -4.78
CA PHE A 252 14.29 4.72 -6.21
C PHE A 252 15.68 5.25 -6.58
N GLU A 253 16.13 6.28 -5.87
CA GLU A 253 17.44 6.90 -6.08
C GLU A 253 18.59 6.01 -5.61
N GLY A 254 18.43 5.31 -4.48
CA GLY A 254 19.51 4.53 -3.87
C GLY A 254 19.65 3.08 -4.37
N TRP A 255 18.61 2.51 -4.97
CA TRP A 255 18.63 1.12 -5.44
C TRP A 255 18.29 1.00 -6.93
N TYR A 256 17.17 1.57 -7.38
CA TYR A 256 16.72 1.37 -8.77
C TYR A 256 17.58 2.13 -9.77
N GLN A 257 17.79 3.44 -9.55
CA GLN A 257 18.49 4.32 -10.50
C GLN A 257 19.92 3.88 -10.81
N PRO A 258 20.78 3.56 -9.83
CA PRO A 258 22.17 3.18 -10.10
C PRO A 258 22.26 1.88 -10.91
N ILE A 259 21.49 0.86 -10.51
CA ILE A 259 21.49 -0.45 -11.19
C ILE A 259 20.89 -0.33 -12.60
N ALA A 260 19.81 0.44 -12.75
CA ALA A 260 19.20 0.68 -14.05
C ALA A 260 20.16 1.45 -14.96
N HIS A 261 20.88 2.45 -14.43
CA HIS A 261 21.87 3.21 -15.16
C HIS A 261 22.98 2.30 -15.69
N ASP A 262 23.55 1.45 -14.84
CA ASP A 262 24.61 0.53 -15.25
C ASP A 262 24.18 -0.47 -16.33
N LEU A 263 23.00 -1.09 -16.15
CA LEU A 263 22.49 -2.08 -17.11
C LEU A 263 22.04 -1.45 -18.43
N GLU A 264 21.32 -0.34 -18.36
CA GLU A 264 20.67 0.27 -19.53
C GLU A 264 21.60 1.25 -20.24
N HIS A 265 22.19 2.21 -19.52
CA HIS A 265 23.01 3.25 -20.11
C HIS A 265 24.47 2.80 -20.28
N SER A 266 25.12 2.39 -19.19
CA SER A 266 26.54 2.05 -19.21
C SER A 266 26.85 0.79 -20.01
N LEU A 267 25.91 -0.17 -20.10
CA LEU A 267 26.11 -1.44 -20.79
C LEU A 267 25.28 -1.57 -22.07
N TYR A 268 23.96 -1.75 -21.96
CA TYR A 268 23.15 -2.17 -23.10
C TYR A 268 23.10 -1.11 -24.22
N ASN A 269 22.85 0.15 -23.86
CA ASN A 269 22.81 1.25 -24.84
C ASN A 269 24.21 1.53 -25.41
N ALA A 270 25.27 1.46 -24.59
CA ALA A 270 26.64 1.58 -25.08
C ALA A 270 26.98 0.49 -26.12
N ILE A 271 26.57 -0.76 -25.91
CA ILE A 271 26.74 -1.83 -26.91
C ILE A 271 25.96 -1.52 -28.19
N LEU A 272 24.71 -1.03 -28.08
CA LEU A 272 23.91 -0.66 -29.25
C LEU A 272 24.51 0.51 -30.03
N GLU A 273 25.08 1.50 -29.32
CA GLU A 273 25.80 2.64 -29.92
C GLU A 273 27.03 2.12 -30.69
N ILE A 274 27.81 1.23 -30.09
CA ILE A 274 28.96 0.58 -30.73
C ILE A 274 28.54 -0.17 -32.00
N GLU A 275 27.48 -0.99 -31.92
CA GLU A 275 27.00 -1.79 -33.05
C GLU A 275 26.45 -0.96 -34.21
N ARG A 276 25.78 0.17 -33.91
CA ARG A 276 25.08 0.98 -34.92
C ARG A 276 25.91 2.10 -35.50
N GLU A 277 26.82 2.68 -34.71
CA GLU A 277 27.55 3.90 -35.10
C GLU A 277 29.03 3.66 -35.29
N TYR A 278 29.70 3.05 -34.31
CA TYR A 278 31.16 2.90 -34.32
C TYR A 278 31.63 1.74 -35.19
N TRP A 279 31.02 0.57 -35.04
CA TRP A 279 31.43 -0.64 -35.75
C TRP A 279 31.29 -0.53 -37.28
N PRO A 280 30.20 0.05 -37.85
CA PRO A 280 30.11 0.23 -39.30
C PRO A 280 31.17 1.17 -39.86
N ARG A 281 31.54 2.23 -39.12
CA ARG A 281 32.65 3.13 -39.50
C ARG A 281 33.97 2.38 -39.47
N PHE A 282 34.24 1.63 -38.40
CA PHE A 282 35.42 0.78 -38.30
C PHE A 282 35.51 -0.21 -39.46
N GLN A 283 34.40 -0.91 -39.79
CA GLN A 283 34.33 -1.83 -40.93
C GLN A 283 34.64 -1.16 -42.27
N SER A 284 34.28 0.11 -42.46
CA SER A 284 34.64 0.87 -43.67
C SER A 284 36.16 1.04 -43.81
N TYR A 285 36.89 1.21 -42.70
CA TYR A 285 38.35 1.28 -42.69
C TYR A 285 39.00 -0.11 -42.83
N VAL A 286 38.33 -1.17 -42.35
CA VAL A 286 38.76 -2.56 -42.60
C VAL A 286 38.71 -2.87 -44.10
N GLN A 287 37.64 -2.47 -44.80
CA GLN A 287 37.50 -2.67 -46.25
C GLN A 287 38.55 -1.88 -47.04
N LYS A 288 38.99 -0.73 -46.53
CA LYS A 288 40.09 0.07 -47.12
C LYS A 288 41.47 -0.53 -46.85
N GLY A 289 41.60 -1.47 -45.92
CA GLY A 289 42.88 -2.08 -45.54
C GLY A 289 43.76 -1.21 -44.63
N THR A 290 43.21 -0.12 -44.08
CA THR A 290 43.96 0.84 -43.26
C THR A 290 43.72 0.62 -41.76
N ALA A 291 42.57 0.05 -41.37
CA ALA A 291 42.21 -0.13 -39.97
C ALA A 291 43.23 -0.91 -39.13
N MET A 292 43.77 -2.02 -39.66
CA MET A 292 44.70 -2.88 -38.93
C MET A 292 46.05 -2.21 -38.74
N LYS A 293 46.54 -1.51 -39.77
CA LYS A 293 47.78 -0.72 -39.72
C LYS A 293 47.67 0.40 -38.71
N THR A 294 46.57 1.15 -38.77
CA THR A 294 46.29 2.25 -37.84
C THR A 294 46.17 1.72 -36.41
N GLY A 295 45.44 0.63 -36.19
CA GLY A 295 45.32 -0.01 -34.88
C GLY A 295 46.65 -0.54 -34.34
N ALA A 296 47.41 -1.28 -35.16
CA ALA A 296 48.71 -1.81 -34.77
C ALA A 296 49.67 -0.68 -34.38
N LEU A 297 49.69 0.42 -35.14
CA LEU A 297 50.50 1.59 -34.81
C LEU A 297 50.06 2.27 -33.51
N LEU A 298 48.76 2.35 -33.24
CA LEU A 298 48.22 2.99 -32.03
C LEU A 298 48.49 2.19 -30.76
N PHE A 299 48.38 0.85 -30.83
CA PHE A 299 48.45 -0.03 -29.65
C PHE A 299 49.79 -0.76 -29.48
N PHE A 300 50.60 -0.90 -30.54
CA PHE A 300 51.88 -1.61 -30.49
C PHE A 300 53.08 -0.76 -30.92
N ASP A 301 52.87 0.53 -31.24
CA ASP A 301 53.91 1.48 -31.69
C ASP A 301 54.67 1.08 -32.98
N ASP A 302 54.32 -0.04 -33.61
CA ASP A 302 54.95 -0.56 -34.82
C ASP A 302 53.94 -1.37 -35.67
N VAL A 303 54.11 -1.32 -36.99
CA VAL A 303 53.28 -2.01 -37.97
C VAL A 303 54.06 -3.17 -38.57
N THR A 304 53.86 -4.34 -37.98
CA THR A 304 54.34 -5.64 -38.46
C THR A 304 53.15 -6.55 -38.73
N ASP A 305 53.31 -7.56 -39.61
CA ASP A 305 52.24 -8.53 -39.90
C ASP A 305 51.71 -9.17 -38.60
N ALA A 306 52.60 -9.47 -37.65
CA ALA A 306 52.24 -10.01 -36.34
C ALA A 306 51.40 -9.04 -35.49
N HIS A 307 51.74 -7.75 -35.46
CA HIS A 307 50.96 -6.75 -34.71
C HIS A 307 49.61 -6.44 -35.37
N GLU A 308 49.54 -6.45 -36.70
CA GLU A 308 48.27 -6.32 -37.42
C GLU A 308 47.34 -7.50 -37.14
N ASP A 309 47.87 -8.72 -37.15
CA ASP A 309 47.08 -9.93 -36.84
C ASP A 309 46.66 -9.98 -35.37
N ASN A 310 47.54 -9.62 -34.43
CA ASN A 310 47.19 -9.49 -33.02
C ASN A 310 46.06 -8.46 -32.81
N PHE A 311 46.17 -7.28 -33.42
CA PHE A 311 45.11 -6.25 -33.30
C PHE A 311 43.79 -6.74 -33.90
N ARG A 312 43.85 -7.44 -35.04
CA ARG A 312 42.68 -8.04 -35.69
C ARG A 312 41.98 -9.04 -34.78
N GLU A 313 42.75 -9.95 -34.18
CA GLU A 313 42.23 -10.96 -33.27
C GLU A 313 41.53 -10.30 -32.08
N ILE A 314 42.18 -9.33 -31.43
CA ILE A 314 41.67 -8.66 -30.24
C ILE A 314 40.37 -7.91 -30.53
N ILE A 315 40.35 -7.08 -31.58
CA ILE A 315 39.17 -6.28 -31.91
C ILE A 315 37.99 -7.17 -32.33
N THR A 316 38.27 -8.24 -33.07
CA THR A 316 37.23 -9.17 -33.51
C THR A 316 36.66 -9.95 -32.33
N ASP A 317 37.51 -10.47 -31.44
CA ASP A 317 37.08 -11.18 -30.23
C ASP A 317 36.30 -10.26 -29.28
N MET A 318 36.78 -9.02 -29.11
CA MET A 318 36.11 -8.01 -28.30
C MET A 318 34.71 -7.67 -28.82
N TYR A 319 34.59 -7.35 -30.11
CA TYR A 319 33.31 -7.04 -30.72
C TYR A 319 32.35 -8.24 -30.67
N ASN A 320 32.82 -9.43 -31.02
CA ASN A 320 32.01 -10.64 -31.00
C ASN A 320 31.51 -10.98 -29.59
N CYS A 321 32.34 -10.78 -28.57
CA CYS A 321 31.95 -10.95 -27.17
C CYS A 321 30.88 -9.91 -26.76
N LEU A 322 31.09 -8.64 -27.09
CA LEU A 322 30.17 -7.54 -26.73
C LEU A 322 28.82 -7.67 -27.45
N ALA A 323 28.82 -7.79 -28.77
CA ALA A 323 27.62 -7.85 -29.59
C ALA A 323 26.90 -9.20 -29.52
N GLY A 324 27.61 -10.27 -29.11
CA GLY A 324 27.09 -11.61 -28.91
C GLY A 324 26.63 -11.86 -27.48
N ASP A 325 27.46 -12.57 -26.71
CA ASP A 325 27.11 -13.10 -25.39
C ASP A 325 26.77 -11.99 -24.39
N VAL A 326 27.59 -10.93 -24.32
CA VAL A 326 27.40 -9.86 -23.34
C VAL A 326 26.08 -9.12 -23.59
N LYS A 327 25.79 -8.75 -24.85
CA LYS A 327 24.51 -8.12 -25.21
C LYS A 327 23.30 -8.96 -24.82
N LYS A 328 23.38 -10.28 -25.05
CA LYS A 328 22.30 -11.20 -24.69
C LYS A 328 22.09 -11.24 -23.18
N VAL A 329 23.16 -11.46 -22.41
CA VAL A 329 23.11 -11.50 -20.94
C VAL A 329 22.62 -10.16 -20.39
N ALA A 330 23.11 -9.03 -20.93
CA ALA A 330 22.68 -7.69 -20.54
C ALA A 330 21.17 -7.49 -20.75
N SER A 331 20.65 -7.88 -21.92
CA SER A 331 19.23 -7.75 -22.26
C SER A 331 18.33 -8.59 -21.35
N GLU A 332 18.71 -9.85 -21.11
CA GLU A 332 17.98 -10.76 -20.23
C GLU A 332 18.01 -10.26 -18.77
N THR A 333 19.18 -9.84 -18.29
CA THR A 333 19.38 -9.30 -16.94
C THR A 333 18.58 -8.01 -16.72
N LEU A 334 18.59 -7.09 -17.68
CA LEU A 334 17.81 -5.85 -17.63
C LEU A 334 16.30 -6.11 -17.59
N LYS A 335 15.84 -7.07 -18.41
CA LYS A 335 14.42 -7.47 -18.44
C LYS A 335 13.98 -8.06 -17.10
N ASP A 336 14.80 -8.94 -16.54
CA ASP A 336 14.52 -9.57 -15.25
C ASP A 336 14.56 -8.58 -14.10
N PHE A 337 15.53 -7.67 -14.06
CA PHE A 337 15.60 -6.59 -13.09
C PHE A 337 14.36 -5.68 -13.14
N LYS A 338 14.00 -5.20 -14.35
CA LYS A 338 12.79 -4.37 -14.54
C LYS A 338 11.51 -5.12 -14.14
N ARG A 339 11.42 -6.43 -14.37
CA ARG A 339 10.28 -7.25 -13.91
C ARG A 339 10.22 -7.29 -12.38
N LEU A 340 11.32 -7.61 -11.72
CA LEU A 340 11.39 -7.67 -10.24
C LEU A 340 11.03 -6.33 -9.61
N TYR A 341 11.54 -5.22 -10.15
CA TYR A 341 11.20 -3.90 -9.66
C TYR A 341 9.71 -3.59 -9.83
N ARG A 342 9.09 -3.90 -10.98
CA ARG A 342 7.65 -3.69 -11.20
C ARG A 342 6.79 -4.51 -10.24
N GLU A 343 7.17 -5.76 -9.97
CA GLU A 343 6.49 -6.60 -8.97
C GLU A 343 6.58 -6.00 -7.57
N LEU A 344 7.79 -5.56 -7.19
CA LEU A 344 8.03 -4.90 -5.90
C LEU A 344 7.24 -3.59 -5.79
N GLN A 345 7.36 -2.70 -6.76
CA GLN A 345 6.67 -1.40 -6.82
C GLN A 345 5.14 -1.58 -6.80
N SER A 346 4.62 -2.55 -7.53
CA SER A 346 3.20 -2.88 -7.53
C SER A 346 2.73 -3.39 -6.18
N SER A 347 3.47 -4.33 -5.56
CA SER A 347 3.13 -4.86 -4.24
C SER A 347 3.17 -3.78 -3.14
N TYR A 348 4.18 -2.90 -3.19
CA TYR A 348 4.30 -1.73 -2.33
C TYR A 348 3.11 -0.78 -2.51
N THR A 349 2.87 -0.30 -3.74
CA THR A 349 1.80 0.68 -4.04
C THR A 349 0.44 0.17 -3.59
N ASN A 350 0.18 -1.10 -3.86
CA ASN A 350 -1.05 -1.75 -3.48
C ASN A 350 -1.22 -1.86 -1.96
N LEU A 351 -0.17 -2.19 -1.22
CA LEU A 351 -0.24 -2.30 0.23
C LEU A 351 -0.29 -0.92 0.90
N PHE A 352 0.66 -0.04 0.57
CA PHE A 352 0.84 1.24 1.25
C PHE A 352 -0.10 2.32 0.75
N LYS A 353 -0.25 2.53 -0.57
CA LYS A 353 -1.06 3.65 -1.07
C LYS A 353 -2.55 3.34 -1.11
N LYS A 354 -2.94 2.09 -1.38
CA LYS A 354 -4.35 1.71 -1.52
C LYS A 354 -4.90 1.14 -0.22
N GLU A 355 -4.32 0.05 0.26
CA GLU A 355 -4.95 -0.76 1.30
C GLU A 355 -4.80 -0.20 2.69
N LEU A 356 -3.60 0.25 3.05
CA LEU A 356 -3.39 0.90 4.33
C LEU A 356 -4.17 2.21 4.45
N ALA A 357 -4.29 2.97 3.36
CA ALA A 357 -5.11 4.18 3.32
C ALA A 357 -6.59 3.86 3.52
N GLU A 358 -7.13 2.90 2.76
CA GLU A 358 -8.51 2.44 2.89
C GLU A 358 -8.78 1.84 4.27
N TYR A 359 -7.85 1.06 4.82
CA TYR A 359 -7.93 0.50 6.16
C TYR A 359 -8.01 1.59 7.21
N LEU A 360 -7.10 2.58 7.20
CA LEU A 360 -7.11 3.67 8.19
C LEU A 360 -8.34 4.57 8.11
N GLU A 361 -8.84 4.82 6.90
CA GLU A 361 -10.08 5.59 6.70
C GLU A 361 -11.28 4.87 7.31
N LYS A 362 -11.37 3.55 7.08
CA LYS A 362 -12.52 2.72 7.48
C LYS A 362 -12.37 2.10 8.88
N PHE A 363 -11.19 2.19 9.49
CA PHE A 363 -10.96 1.78 10.89
C PHE A 363 -11.50 2.79 11.90
N LYS A 364 -11.96 3.97 11.43
CA LYS A 364 -12.75 4.86 12.26
C LYS A 364 -14.09 4.17 12.57
N PHE A 365 -14.23 3.62 13.78
CA PHE A 365 -15.45 3.84 14.56
C PHE A 365 -15.52 5.35 14.84
N GLY A 366 -15.68 6.14 13.79
CA GLY A 366 -15.69 7.59 13.86
C GLY A 366 -16.94 8.04 14.58
N SER A 367 -16.89 9.26 15.11
CA SER A 367 -18.07 9.94 15.65
C SER A 367 -19.28 9.81 14.72
N GLU A 368 -19.05 9.81 13.40
CA GLU A 368 -20.06 9.63 12.35
C GLU A 368 -20.77 8.25 12.38
N PHE A 369 -20.03 7.13 12.43
CA PHE A 369 -20.67 5.80 12.52
C PHE A 369 -21.41 5.64 13.85
N VAL A 370 -20.84 6.17 14.94
CA VAL A 370 -21.47 6.13 16.27
C VAL A 370 -22.73 7.01 16.29
N SER A 371 -22.69 8.21 15.71
CA SER A 371 -23.83 9.14 15.66
C SER A 371 -24.95 8.64 14.75
N GLU A 372 -24.63 7.96 13.65
CA GLU A 372 -25.63 7.48 12.69
C GLU A 372 -26.31 6.17 13.12
N ASN A 373 -25.65 5.34 13.93
CA ASN A 373 -26.10 3.98 14.19
C ASN A 373 -26.39 3.66 15.67
N PHE A 374 -25.88 4.44 16.63
CA PHE A 374 -26.11 4.19 18.06
C PHE A 374 -26.92 5.33 18.69
N ALA A 375 -27.99 4.95 19.41
CA ALA A 375 -28.78 5.87 20.22
C ALA A 375 -28.88 5.35 21.65
N MET A 376 -28.72 6.24 22.64
CA MET A 376 -28.91 5.94 24.06
C MET A 376 -30.23 6.56 24.53
N VAL A 377 -31.10 5.75 25.10
CA VAL A 377 -32.37 6.21 25.68
C VAL A 377 -32.32 6.02 27.18
N ASN A 378 -32.29 7.12 27.93
CA ASN A 378 -32.39 7.12 29.39
C ASN A 378 -33.82 7.42 29.81
N VAL A 379 -34.54 6.43 30.34
CA VAL A 379 -35.90 6.59 30.86
C VAL A 379 -35.82 6.82 32.37
N PHE A 380 -36.30 7.97 32.81
CA PHE A 380 -36.45 8.30 34.22
C PHE A 380 -37.82 8.95 34.46
N LEU A 381 -38.38 8.70 35.62
CA LEU A 381 -39.58 9.39 36.08
C LEU A 381 -39.17 10.80 36.51
N HIS A 382 -39.75 11.83 35.89
CA HIS A 382 -39.45 13.22 36.22
C HIS A 382 -39.77 13.54 37.69
N GLN A 383 -40.87 13.00 38.20
CA GLN A 383 -41.30 13.07 39.60
C GLN A 383 -42.11 11.81 39.97
N MET A 384 -42.05 11.35 41.23
CA MET A 384 -42.98 10.33 41.72
C MET A 384 -44.36 10.96 41.97
N HIS A 385 -45.20 11.03 40.94
CA HIS A 385 -46.63 11.29 41.10
C HIS A 385 -47.42 10.17 40.45
N LEU A 386 -48.05 9.36 41.30
CA LEU A 386 -49.01 8.33 40.89
C LEU A 386 -50.39 8.98 40.89
N GLU A 387 -50.88 9.39 39.72
CA GLU A 387 -52.28 9.77 39.58
C GLU A 387 -53.15 8.51 39.60
N ARG A 388 -53.89 8.33 40.69
CA ARG A 388 -54.86 7.24 40.84
C ARG A 388 -56.26 7.78 40.60
N TRP A 389 -56.85 7.40 39.47
CA TRP A 389 -58.26 7.65 39.18
C TRP A 389 -59.10 6.51 39.77
N SER A 390 -59.82 6.77 40.85
CA SER A 390 -60.88 5.87 41.37
C SER A 390 -62.24 6.48 41.10
N GLN A 391 -63.15 5.68 40.56
CA GLN A 391 -64.54 6.08 40.37
C GLN A 391 -65.34 5.68 41.61
N ASP A 392 -65.63 6.65 42.46
CA ASP A 392 -66.48 6.43 43.63
C ASP A 392 -67.97 6.45 43.25
N ARG A 393 -68.77 5.59 43.88
CA ARG A 393 -70.22 5.57 43.66
C ARG A 393 -70.81 6.89 44.14
N THR A 394 -71.46 7.62 43.25
CA THR A 394 -72.15 8.89 43.54
C THR A 394 -73.36 8.73 44.47
N TYR A 395 -73.88 7.52 44.64
CA TYR A 395 -75.00 7.26 45.52
C TYR A 395 -74.91 5.88 46.19
N GLY A 396 -74.85 5.88 47.52
CA GLY A 396 -74.79 4.68 48.35
C GLY A 396 -76.12 4.38 49.02
N PHE A 397 -76.32 3.13 49.44
CA PHE A 397 -77.52 2.71 50.20
C PHE A 397 -77.73 3.57 51.46
N TRP A 398 -76.65 3.95 52.13
CA TRP A 398 -76.70 4.81 53.31
C TRP A 398 -77.18 6.24 53.00
N SER A 399 -76.80 6.82 51.86
CA SER A 399 -77.34 8.11 51.42
C SER A 399 -78.84 8.02 51.12
N LEU A 400 -79.28 6.96 50.42
CA LEU A 400 -80.71 6.73 50.17
C LEU A 400 -81.51 6.62 51.48
N ALA A 401 -81.01 5.83 52.43
CA ALA A 401 -81.67 5.64 53.72
C ALA A 401 -81.74 6.95 54.52
N CYS A 402 -80.71 7.79 54.42
CA CYS A 402 -80.68 9.10 55.08
C CYS A 402 -81.65 10.10 54.43
N ASP A 403 -81.76 10.11 53.10
CA ASP A 403 -82.71 10.98 52.38
C ASP A 403 -84.16 10.58 52.68
N ILE A 404 -84.46 9.28 52.69
CA ILE A 404 -85.80 8.76 53.05
C ILE A 404 -86.11 9.06 54.52
N GLY A 405 -85.16 8.81 55.42
CA GLY A 405 -85.31 9.08 56.85
C GLY A 405 -85.54 10.56 57.13
N GLY A 406 -84.77 11.44 56.48
CA GLY A 406 -84.92 12.89 56.59
C GLY A 406 -86.27 13.38 56.08
N ALA A 407 -86.76 12.83 54.96
CA ALA A 407 -88.08 13.18 54.46
C ALA A 407 -89.21 12.70 55.39
N LEU A 408 -89.12 11.47 55.92
CA LEU A 408 -90.11 10.92 56.85
C LEU A 408 -90.17 11.71 58.17
N ASP A 409 -89.02 12.10 58.72
CA ASP A 409 -88.94 12.92 59.92
C ASP A 409 -89.52 14.32 59.68
N LEU A 410 -89.19 14.93 58.52
CA LEU A 410 -89.67 16.27 58.18
C LEU A 410 -91.20 16.34 57.97
N PHE A 411 -91.79 15.35 57.29
CA PHE A 411 -93.21 15.39 56.93
C PHE A 411 -94.14 14.76 57.97
N LEU A 412 -93.71 13.71 58.66
CA LEU A 412 -94.55 12.95 59.59
C LEU A 412 -94.10 13.09 61.05
N GLY A 413 -92.92 13.64 61.33
CA GLY A 413 -92.30 13.61 62.66
C GLY A 413 -92.04 12.18 63.13
N ALA A 414 -91.87 11.25 62.19
CA ALA A 414 -91.80 9.82 62.45
C ALA A 414 -90.38 9.32 62.24
N SER A 415 -89.82 8.71 63.28
CA SER A 415 -88.55 7.98 63.24
C SER A 415 -88.76 6.48 62.97
N MET A 416 -87.67 5.75 62.77
CA MET A 416 -87.70 4.28 62.65
C MET A 416 -88.33 3.61 63.89
N LEU A 417 -88.17 4.21 65.08
CA LEU A 417 -88.78 3.73 66.33
C LEU A 417 -90.31 3.82 66.30
N THR A 418 -90.88 4.91 65.79
CA THR A 418 -92.34 5.04 65.63
C THR A 418 -92.92 4.01 64.67
N ILE A 419 -92.19 3.61 63.61
CA ILE A 419 -92.62 2.52 62.72
C ILE A 419 -92.63 1.19 63.47
N ILE A 420 -91.59 0.91 64.26
CA ILE A 420 -91.50 -0.31 65.08
C ILE A 420 -92.61 -0.33 66.13
N GLU A 421 -92.92 0.80 66.76
CA GLU A 421 -94.05 0.92 67.70
C GLU A 421 -95.39 0.66 67.03
N ILE A 422 -95.63 1.17 65.82
CA ILE A 422 -96.84 0.87 65.04
C ILE A 422 -96.93 -0.64 64.75
N VAL A 423 -95.84 -1.27 64.32
CA VAL A 423 -95.81 -2.72 64.06
C VAL A 423 -96.06 -3.51 65.35
N TYR A 424 -95.46 -3.09 66.47
CA TYR A 424 -95.68 -3.70 67.78
C TYR A 424 -97.13 -3.54 68.24
N LEU A 425 -97.74 -2.36 68.07
CA LEU A 425 -99.15 -2.10 68.35
C LEU A 425 -100.06 -2.97 67.48
N CYS A 426 -99.77 -3.09 66.18
CA CYS A 426 -100.50 -3.95 65.25
C CYS A 426 -100.44 -5.43 65.63
N TYR A 427 -99.27 -5.91 66.06
CA TYR A 427 -99.08 -7.30 66.51
C TYR A 427 -99.76 -7.54 67.86
N HIS A 428 -99.61 -6.63 68.83
CA HIS A 428 -100.14 -6.77 70.18
C HIS A 428 -101.67 -6.67 70.24
N TYR A 429 -102.28 -5.76 69.47
CA TYR A 429 -103.74 -5.60 69.41
C TYR A 429 -104.46 -6.54 68.42
N ARG A 430 -103.76 -7.51 67.80
CA ARG A 430 -104.33 -8.47 66.83
C ARG A 430 -105.19 -7.81 65.72
N ILE A 431 -104.86 -6.59 65.31
CA ILE A 431 -105.65 -5.83 64.32
C ILE A 431 -105.61 -6.49 62.94
N CYS A 432 -104.51 -7.18 62.61
CA CYS A 432 -104.40 -7.98 61.40
C CYS A 432 -105.28 -9.25 61.41
N GLU A 433 -105.70 -9.75 62.57
CA GLU A 433 -106.56 -10.94 62.66
C GLU A 433 -108.05 -10.60 62.42
N LYS A 434 -108.46 -9.34 62.68
CA LYS A 434 -109.82 -8.84 62.37
C LYS A 434 -109.96 -8.28 60.96
N LEU A 435 -108.89 -7.79 60.33
CA LEU A 435 -108.92 -7.36 58.93
C LEU A 435 -108.86 -8.54 57.96
N PHE A 436 -108.15 -9.63 58.28
CA PHE A 436 -108.07 -10.82 57.41
C PHE A 436 -109.35 -11.68 57.41
N LYS A 437 -110.17 -11.64 58.49
CA LYS A 437 -111.49 -12.29 58.54
C LYS A 437 -112.60 -11.53 57.81
N ARG A 438 -112.46 -10.21 57.61
CA ARG A 438 -113.50 -9.41 56.93
C ARG A 438 -113.43 -9.49 55.40
N THR A 439 -112.32 -9.97 54.83
CA THR A 439 -112.15 -10.16 53.38
C THR A 439 -112.49 -11.58 52.91
N THR A 440 -112.68 -12.54 53.82
CA THR A 440 -113.04 -13.93 53.48
C THR A 440 -114.54 -14.20 53.52
N ASP A 441 -115.33 -13.43 54.28
CA ASP A 441 -116.81 -13.55 54.33
C ASP A 441 -117.52 -12.78 53.20
N SER A 442 -116.81 -11.96 52.41
CA SER A 442 -117.38 -11.22 51.27
C SER A 442 -117.26 -11.94 49.92
N PHE A 443 -116.90 -13.22 49.91
CA PHE A 443 -116.76 -14.06 48.70
C PHE A 443 -117.73 -15.25 48.67
N GLN A 444 -118.78 -15.22 49.50
CA GLN A 444 -119.83 -16.26 49.52
C GLN A 444 -121.26 -15.78 49.23
N GLU A 445 -121.44 -14.50 48.90
CA GLU A 445 -122.60 -14.02 48.14
C GLU A 445 -122.07 -12.99 47.13
N TRP A 446 -122.22 -13.30 45.83
CA TRP A 446 -121.70 -12.67 44.59
C TRP A 446 -120.47 -13.33 43.95
#